data_AF-A0A0G0P9M8-F1
#
_entry.id   AF-A0A0G0P9M8-F1
#
_cell.length_a   1.000
_cell.length_b   1.000
_cell.length_c   1.000
_cell.angle_alpha   90.00
_cell.angle_beta   90.00
_cell.angle_gamma   90.00
#
_symmetry.space_group_name_H-M   'P 1'
#
loop_
_entity.id
_entity.type
_entity.pdbx_description
1 polymer ?
#
loop_
_entity_poly.entity_id
_entity_poly.type
_entity_poly.pdbx_seq_one_letter_code
_entity_poly.pdbx_strand_id
1 'polypeptide(L)'
;MKEKNDKQKKWNMANPAGKAYLAWTLEDYEIWKEEPPDCLLQYQGKTEGQLMSDFEIEGWVSDNFKALSVLKEENSEAFERVHRDFLADLAYLNEIGKIEEELFNELSGRDIYDF
;
A
#
# COMPACT_ATOMS: atom_id res chain seq x y z
N MET A 1 -1.32 24.16 14.28
CA MET A 1 -2.05 23.87 13.01
C MET A 1 -1.25 24.21 11.76
N LYS A 2 -0.51 25.35 11.71
CA LYS A 2 0.36 25.72 10.56
C LYS A 2 1.41 24.65 10.20
N GLU A 3 2.16 24.19 11.18
CA GLU A 3 3.28 23.23 10.98
C GLU A 3 2.85 21.86 10.41
N LYS A 4 1.61 21.43 10.69
CA LYS A 4 1.03 20.18 10.15
C LYS A 4 0.78 20.27 8.65
N ASN A 5 0.23 21.40 8.22
CA ASN A 5 0.01 21.70 6.82
C ASN A 5 1.36 21.76 6.09
N ASP A 6 2.40 22.27 6.76
CA ASP A 6 3.74 22.34 6.17
C ASP A 6 4.41 20.96 6.02
N LYS A 7 4.23 20.03 6.97
CA LYS A 7 4.72 18.65 6.85
C LYS A 7 4.02 17.88 5.72
N GLN A 8 2.68 17.90 5.68
CA GLN A 8 1.92 17.25 4.61
C GLN A 8 2.21 17.87 3.24
N LYS A 9 2.37 19.19 3.15
CA LYS A 9 2.82 19.85 1.90
C LYS A 9 4.19 19.39 1.45
N LYS A 10 5.17 19.34 2.36
CA LYS A 10 6.52 18.83 2.05
C LYS A 10 6.46 17.38 1.58
N TRP A 11 5.66 16.55 2.24
CA TRP A 11 5.45 15.17 1.84
C TRP A 11 4.87 15.07 0.43
N ASN A 12 3.81 15.82 0.13
CA ASN A 12 3.20 15.85 -1.21
C ASN A 12 4.16 16.39 -2.29
N MET A 13 5.02 17.36 -1.94
CA MET A 13 6.05 17.87 -2.86
C MET A 13 7.15 16.84 -3.13
N ALA A 14 7.52 16.04 -2.13
CA ALA A 14 8.52 14.98 -2.27
C ALA A 14 7.94 13.74 -2.97
N ASN A 15 6.65 13.47 -2.79
CA ASN A 15 5.94 12.31 -3.31
C ASN A 15 4.71 12.76 -4.13
N PRO A 16 4.90 13.38 -5.30
CA PRO A 16 3.81 13.96 -6.09
C PRO A 16 2.82 12.92 -6.63
N ALA A 17 3.26 11.67 -6.81
CA ALA A 17 2.40 10.55 -7.17
C ALA A 17 1.80 9.83 -5.94
N GLY A 18 2.07 10.32 -4.73
CA GLY A 18 1.88 9.57 -3.50
C GLY A 18 3.01 8.57 -3.26
N LYS A 19 2.86 7.80 -2.19
CA LYS A 19 3.74 6.71 -1.79
C LYS A 19 2.87 5.50 -1.53
N ALA A 20 3.30 4.34 -2.02
CA ALA A 20 2.69 3.05 -1.71
C ALA A 20 2.48 2.94 -0.19
N TYR A 21 1.29 2.52 0.24
CA TYR A 21 0.94 2.45 1.66
C TYR A 21 1.88 1.50 2.40
N LEU A 22 2.21 0.35 1.81
CA LEU A 22 3.18 -0.58 2.38
C LEU A 22 4.60 -0.02 2.47
N ALA A 23 4.91 1.06 1.75
CA ALA A 23 6.18 1.76 1.88
C ALA A 23 6.17 2.80 3.02
N TRP A 24 5.05 3.02 3.70
CA TRP A 24 4.97 3.97 4.80
C TRP A 24 5.80 3.53 5.99
N THR A 25 6.48 4.51 6.55
CA THR A 25 7.23 4.45 7.80
C THR A 25 6.40 5.03 8.92
N LEU A 26 6.82 4.86 10.17
CA LEU A 26 6.16 5.50 11.31
C LEU A 26 5.99 7.03 11.14
N GLU A 27 6.96 7.71 10.52
CA GLU A 27 6.86 9.15 10.24
C GLU A 27 5.74 9.48 9.25
N ASP A 28 5.51 8.63 8.24
CA ASP A 28 4.42 8.81 7.28
C ASP A 28 3.06 8.76 8.01
N TYR A 29 2.85 7.76 8.88
CA TYR A 29 1.63 7.66 9.71
C TYR A 29 1.44 8.89 10.61
N GLU A 30 2.50 9.41 11.22
CA GLU A 30 2.43 10.63 12.03
C GLU A 30 2.05 11.88 11.21
N ILE A 31 2.56 11.99 9.98
CA ILE A 31 2.24 13.09 9.05
C ILE A 31 0.75 13.03 8.67
N TRP A 32 0.22 11.84 8.41
CA TRP A 32 -1.17 11.61 8.02
C TRP A 32 -2.14 11.51 9.21
N LYS A 33 -1.61 11.35 10.43
CA LYS A 33 -2.34 11.08 11.68
C LYS A 33 -3.17 9.81 11.63
N GLU A 34 -2.62 8.81 10.99
CA GLU A 34 -3.18 7.47 10.96
C GLU A 34 -2.54 6.64 12.07
N GLU A 35 -3.26 5.64 12.54
CA GLU A 35 -2.74 4.71 13.54
C GLU A 35 -1.77 3.74 12.85
N PRO A 36 -0.49 3.72 13.25
CA PRO A 36 0.46 2.81 12.65
C PRO A 36 0.20 1.37 13.14
N PRO A 37 0.51 0.35 12.33
CA PRO A 37 0.61 -1.03 12.78
C PRO A 37 1.53 -1.19 13.99
N ASP A 38 1.16 -2.06 14.94
CA ASP A 38 1.94 -2.32 16.15
C ASP A 38 3.39 -2.74 15.86
N CYS A 39 3.62 -3.43 14.73
CA CYS A 39 4.95 -3.84 14.30
C CYS A 39 5.86 -2.62 14.03
N LEU A 40 5.34 -1.54 13.46
CA LEU A 40 6.12 -0.32 13.17
C LEU A 40 6.53 0.44 14.43
N LEU A 41 5.75 0.33 15.52
CA LEU A 41 6.10 0.93 16.80
C LEU A 41 7.36 0.30 17.42
N GLN A 42 7.64 -0.97 17.09
CA GLN A 42 8.75 -1.74 17.64
C GLN A 42 10.01 -1.68 16.75
N TYR A 43 9.87 -1.35 15.47
CA TYR A 43 10.96 -1.39 14.49
C TYR A 43 11.13 -0.06 13.74
N GLN A 44 11.85 0.87 14.37
CA GLN A 44 12.16 2.18 13.78
C GLN A 44 12.95 2.06 12.47
N GLY A 45 12.61 2.90 11.49
CA GLY A 45 13.29 2.98 10.19
C GLY A 45 12.93 1.86 9.21
N LYS A 46 11.97 0.99 9.55
CA LYS A 46 11.36 0.02 8.64
C LYS A 46 10.04 0.56 8.09
N THR A 47 9.62 0.01 6.97
CA THR A 47 8.27 0.20 6.41
C THR A 47 7.36 -0.94 6.80
N GLU A 48 6.05 -0.75 6.67
CA GLU A 48 5.06 -1.81 6.92
C GLU A 48 5.38 -3.06 6.08
N GLY A 49 5.54 -2.92 4.77
CA GLY A 49 5.84 -4.03 3.86
C GLY A 49 7.15 -4.75 4.17
N GLN A 50 8.15 -4.07 4.73
CA GLN A 50 9.38 -4.72 5.20
C GLN A 50 9.15 -5.62 6.42
N LEU A 51 8.20 -5.26 7.26
CA LEU A 51 7.88 -5.98 8.50
C LEU A 51 6.87 -7.10 8.30
N MET A 52 6.07 -7.06 7.23
CA MET A 52 5.15 -8.14 6.90
C MET A 52 5.90 -9.46 6.64
N SER A 53 5.41 -10.53 7.26
CA SER A 53 5.74 -11.91 6.95
C SER A 53 5.06 -12.36 5.66
N ASP A 54 5.55 -13.45 5.06
CA ASP A 54 4.96 -14.02 3.84
C ASP A 54 3.47 -14.35 4.04
N PHE A 55 3.10 -14.87 5.22
CA PHE A 55 1.71 -15.14 5.58
C PHE A 55 0.85 -13.86 5.65
N GLU A 56 1.38 -12.77 6.18
CA GLU A 56 0.68 -11.48 6.21
C GLU A 56 0.53 -10.90 4.81
N ILE A 57 1.52 -11.08 3.93
CA ILE A 57 1.44 -10.67 2.52
C ILE A 57 0.35 -11.45 1.80
N GLU A 58 0.31 -12.78 1.96
CA GLU A 58 -0.76 -13.61 1.37
C GLU A 58 -2.15 -13.18 1.84
N GLY A 59 -2.30 -12.90 3.15
CA GLY A 59 -3.53 -12.37 3.73
C GLY A 59 -3.93 -11.02 3.13
N TRP A 60 -2.99 -10.08 3.08
CA TRP A 60 -3.20 -8.76 2.50
C TRP A 60 -3.58 -8.82 1.01
N VAL A 61 -2.94 -9.68 0.21
CA VAL A 61 -3.29 -9.90 -1.19
C VAL A 61 -4.72 -10.43 -1.32
N SER A 62 -5.07 -11.45 -0.52
CA SER A 62 -6.41 -12.05 -0.51
C SER A 62 -7.51 -11.03 -0.18
N ASP A 63 -7.28 -10.19 0.83
CA ASP A 63 -8.24 -9.19 1.25
C ASP A 63 -8.38 -8.04 0.25
N ASN A 64 -7.29 -7.62 -0.39
CA ASN A 64 -7.35 -6.65 -1.49
C ASN A 64 -8.14 -7.18 -2.69
N PHE A 65 -7.98 -8.45 -3.08
CA PHE A 65 -8.78 -9.03 -4.15
C PHE A 65 -10.28 -9.03 -3.83
N LYS A 66 -10.67 -9.39 -2.59
CA LYS A 66 -12.09 -9.34 -2.17
C LYS A 66 -12.63 -7.91 -2.18
N ALA A 67 -11.86 -6.95 -1.71
CA ALA A 67 -12.27 -5.55 -1.71
C ALA A 67 -12.44 -5.03 -3.15
N LEU A 68 -11.49 -5.34 -4.03
CA LEU A 68 -11.52 -4.96 -5.44
C LEU A 68 -12.68 -5.61 -6.19
N SER A 69 -13.01 -6.88 -5.92
CA SER A 69 -14.15 -7.54 -6.57
C SER A 69 -15.48 -6.88 -6.20
N VAL A 70 -15.67 -6.50 -4.93
CA VAL A 70 -16.88 -5.79 -4.49
C VAL A 70 -16.94 -4.38 -5.09
N LEU A 71 -15.84 -3.63 -5.03
CA LEU A 71 -15.79 -2.26 -5.55
C LEU A 71 -16.03 -2.20 -7.06
N LYS A 72 -15.56 -3.19 -7.82
CA LYS A 72 -15.79 -3.27 -9.27
C LYS A 72 -17.27 -3.28 -9.62
N GLU A 73 -18.10 -3.96 -8.82
CA GLU A 73 -19.54 -4.08 -9.05
C GLU A 73 -20.30 -2.81 -8.61
N GLU A 74 -19.84 -2.17 -7.53
CA GLU A 74 -20.58 -1.09 -6.88
C GLU A 74 -20.13 0.32 -7.29
N ASN A 75 -18.83 0.52 -7.57
CA ASN A 75 -18.25 1.84 -7.80
C ASN A 75 -16.92 1.78 -8.59
N SER A 76 -17.01 2.02 -9.90
CA SER A 76 -15.86 1.96 -10.82
C SER A 76 -14.75 2.98 -10.48
N GLU A 77 -15.09 4.17 -10.00
CA GLU A 77 -14.08 5.19 -9.65
C GLU A 77 -13.31 4.79 -8.38
N ALA A 78 -14.01 4.25 -7.38
CA ALA A 78 -13.38 3.74 -6.18
C ALA A 78 -12.51 2.50 -6.50
N PHE A 79 -12.99 1.63 -7.38
CA PHE A 79 -12.23 0.49 -7.88
C PHE A 79 -10.91 0.93 -8.54
N GLU A 80 -10.96 1.85 -9.51
CA GLU A 80 -9.75 2.31 -10.22
C GLU A 80 -8.70 2.89 -9.26
N ARG A 81 -9.15 3.66 -8.27
CA ARG A 81 -8.27 4.22 -7.25
C ARG A 81 -7.62 3.12 -6.41
N VAL A 82 -8.42 2.24 -5.80
CA VAL A 82 -7.91 1.18 -4.91
C VAL A 82 -7.05 0.19 -5.68
N HIS A 83 -7.40 -0.11 -6.94
CA HIS A 83 -6.61 -0.98 -7.80
C HIS A 83 -5.23 -0.38 -8.10
N ARG A 84 -5.16 0.92 -8.42
CA ARG A 84 -3.89 1.60 -8.61
C ARG A 84 -3.03 1.59 -7.34
N ASP A 85 -3.65 1.82 -6.18
CA ASP A 85 -2.94 1.83 -4.90
C ASP A 85 -2.41 0.42 -4.58
N PHE A 86 -3.20 -0.63 -4.84
CA PHE A 86 -2.78 -2.04 -4.76
C PHE A 86 -1.59 -2.36 -5.68
N LEU A 87 -1.61 -1.91 -6.93
CA LEU A 87 -0.49 -2.12 -7.86
C LEU A 87 0.80 -1.40 -7.40
N ALA A 88 0.67 -0.21 -6.80
CA ALA A 88 1.81 0.50 -6.24
C ALA A 88 2.42 -0.26 -5.04
N ASP A 89 1.58 -0.84 -4.18
CA ASP A 89 2.01 -1.69 -3.07
C ASP A 89 2.68 -2.99 -3.56
N LEU A 90 2.13 -3.65 -4.59
CA LEU A 90 2.77 -4.83 -5.19
C LEU A 90 4.15 -4.50 -5.79
N ALA A 91 4.25 -3.38 -6.50
CA ALA A 91 5.53 -2.94 -7.08
C ALA A 91 6.56 -2.69 -5.96
N TYR A 92 6.13 -2.08 -4.86
CA TYR A 92 6.98 -1.89 -3.69
C TYR A 92 7.44 -3.20 -3.06
N LEU A 93 6.52 -4.16 -2.83
CA LEU A 93 6.86 -5.46 -2.28
C LEU A 93 7.85 -6.22 -3.16
N ASN A 94 7.73 -6.11 -4.49
CA ASN A 94 8.69 -6.68 -5.42
C ASN A 94 10.06 -5.98 -5.33
N GLU A 95 10.09 -4.65 -5.28
CA GLU A 95 11.32 -3.86 -5.14
C GLU A 95 12.13 -4.26 -3.89
N ILE A 96 11.46 -4.49 -2.76
CA ILE A 96 12.11 -4.91 -1.52
C ILE A 96 12.35 -6.42 -1.40
N GLY A 97 12.05 -7.19 -2.45
CA GLY A 97 12.28 -8.64 -2.51
C GLY A 97 11.36 -9.46 -1.60
N LYS A 98 10.18 -8.93 -1.25
CA LYS A 98 9.16 -9.64 -0.46
C LYS A 98 8.26 -10.53 -1.32
N ILE A 99 8.15 -10.23 -2.61
CA ILE A 99 7.53 -11.10 -3.61
C ILE A 99 8.45 -11.24 -4.81
N GLU A 100 8.46 -12.43 -5.41
CA GLU A 100 9.22 -12.68 -6.63
C GLU A 100 8.58 -11.99 -7.84
N GLU A 101 9.38 -11.77 -8.88
CA GLU A 101 8.91 -11.12 -10.12
C GLU A 101 7.80 -11.92 -10.80
N GLU A 102 7.85 -13.25 -10.75
CA GLU A 102 6.79 -14.12 -11.30
C GLU A 102 5.46 -13.89 -10.58
N LEU A 103 5.46 -13.86 -9.25
CA LEU A 103 4.27 -13.59 -8.45
C LEU A 103 3.75 -12.17 -8.67
N PHE A 104 4.64 -11.18 -8.75
CA PHE A 104 4.26 -9.80 -9.09
C PHE A 104 3.54 -9.73 -10.44
N ASN A 105 4.08 -10.37 -11.48
CA ASN A 105 3.48 -10.40 -12.81
C ASN A 105 2.14 -11.13 -12.81
N GLU A 106 2.01 -12.24 -12.07
CA GLU A 106 0.74 -12.94 -11.90
C GLU A 106 -0.31 -12.04 -11.25
N LEU A 107 0.03 -11.39 -10.14
CA LEU A 107 -0.91 -10.58 -9.35
C LEU A 107 -1.31 -9.28 -10.05
N SER A 108 -0.36 -8.61 -10.70
CA SER A 108 -0.60 -7.35 -11.42
C SER A 108 -1.25 -7.54 -12.79
N GLY A 109 -0.98 -8.68 -13.43
CA GLY A 109 -1.58 -9.07 -14.71
C GLY A 109 -2.87 -9.87 -14.56
N ARG A 110 -3.26 -10.24 -13.33
CA ARG A 110 -4.52 -10.94 -13.09
C ARG A 110 -5.64 -10.04 -13.53
N ASP A 111 -6.40 -10.50 -14.51
CA ASP A 111 -7.62 -9.85 -14.90
C ASP A 111 -8.59 -10.01 -13.71
N ILE A 112 -8.63 -9.01 -12.83
CA ILE A 112 -9.66 -8.88 -11.78
C ILE A 112 -11.07 -8.77 -12.42
N TYR A 113 -11.09 -8.74 -13.76
CA TYR A 113 -12.26 -8.78 -14.61
C TYR A 113 -12.90 -10.18 -14.75
N ASP A 114 -12.18 -11.27 -14.48
CA ASP A 114 -12.57 -12.66 -14.82
C ASP A 114 -12.91 -13.58 -13.61
N PHE A 115 -13.49 -13.04 -12.54
CA PHE A 115 -14.08 -13.83 -11.45
C PHE A 115 -15.55 -14.18 -11.68
#